data_AF-A0A7Y5CRV6-F1
#
_entry.id   AF-A0A7Y5CRV6-F1
#
_cell.length_a   1.000
_cell.length_b   1.000
_cell.length_c   1.000
_cell.angle_alpha   90.00
_cell.angle_beta   90.00
_cell.angle_gamma   90.00
#
_symmetry.space_group_name_H-M   'P 1'
#
loop_
_entity.id
_entity.type
_entity.pdbx_description
1 polymer ?
#
loop_
_entity_poly.entity_id
_entity_poly.type
_entity_poly.pdbx_seq_one_letter_code
_entity_poly.pdbx_strand_id
1 'polypeptide(L)'
;MKNFITIFATLFICIVAGDTLHAQIPHTLSYQGVLTDNAGKPRPDGSYSFTFRFYTSPTGGTAIWSETKDLLVKSGLFSTALGDKTLFGASVKFDTQYWLGIQVGSDAELAPLIALTSVGYSFSSLRADTASV
;
A
#
# COMPACT_ATOMS: atom_id res chain seq x y z
N MET A 1 -27.57 -47.77 18.21
CA MET A 1 -26.65 -47.88 17.05
C MET A 1 -26.97 -46.87 15.94
N LYS A 2 -28.23 -46.68 15.55
CA LYS A 2 -28.64 -45.73 14.48
C LYS A 2 -28.29 -44.26 14.78
N ASN A 3 -28.31 -43.86 16.05
CA ASN A 3 -28.03 -42.49 16.52
C ASN A 3 -26.52 -42.19 16.60
N PHE A 4 -25.68 -43.23 16.67
CA PHE A 4 -24.23 -43.09 16.75
C PHE A 4 -23.62 -42.88 15.35
N ILE A 5 -24.22 -43.50 14.33
CA ILE A 5 -23.88 -43.33 12.91
C ILE A 5 -24.21 -41.91 12.43
N THR A 6 -25.36 -41.34 12.85
CA THR A 6 -25.71 -39.95 12.50
C THR A 6 -24.77 -38.94 13.13
N ILE A 7 -24.35 -39.12 14.39
CA ILE A 7 -23.39 -38.20 15.04
C ILE A 7 -22.03 -38.22 14.31
N PHE A 8 -21.55 -39.40 13.90
CA PHE A 8 -20.31 -39.52 13.14
C PHE A 8 -20.41 -38.90 11.73
N ALA A 9 -21.56 -39.04 11.07
CA ALA A 9 -21.80 -38.44 9.75
C ALA A 9 -21.87 -36.91 9.81
N THR A 10 -22.46 -36.32 10.86
CA THR A 10 -22.51 -34.86 11.03
C THR A 10 -21.14 -34.29 11.38
N LEU A 11 -20.35 -34.98 12.20
CA LEU A 11 -18.98 -34.55 12.56
C LEU A 11 -18.04 -34.58 11.34
N PHE A 12 -18.25 -35.52 10.41
CA PHE A 12 -17.48 -35.60 9.16
C PHE A 12 -17.81 -34.46 8.18
N ILE A 13 -19.06 -34.00 8.13
CA ILE A 13 -19.50 -32.88 7.29
C ILE A 13 -18.91 -31.53 7.74
N CYS A 14 -18.71 -31.31 9.04
CA CYS A 14 -18.10 -30.09 9.56
C CYS A 14 -16.60 -29.96 9.25
N ILE A 15 -15.88 -31.06 8.98
CA ILE A 15 -14.44 -31.05 8.68
C ILE A 15 -14.16 -30.71 7.20
N VAL A 16 -15.15 -30.89 6.31
CA VAL A 16 -15.01 -30.62 4.87
C VAL A 16 -15.38 -29.16 4.51
N ALA A 17 -15.92 -28.39 5.45
CA ALA A 17 -16.03 -26.94 5.34
C ALA A 17 -14.63 -26.31 5.57
N GLY A 18 -13.71 -26.57 4.65
CA GLY A 18 -12.41 -25.91 4.64
C GLY A 18 -12.60 -24.42 4.38
N ASP A 19 -12.27 -23.59 5.35
CA ASP A 19 -12.10 -22.16 5.12
C ASP A 19 -10.98 -21.98 4.10
N THR A 20 -11.30 -21.49 2.91
CA THR A 20 -10.29 -20.98 1.98
C THR A 20 -9.74 -19.69 2.56
N LEU A 21 -8.76 -19.81 3.45
CA LEU A 21 -7.95 -18.69 3.89
C LEU A 21 -7.10 -18.25 2.70
N HIS A 22 -7.61 -17.29 1.93
CA HIS A 22 -6.79 -16.58 0.95
C HIS A 22 -5.77 -15.78 1.76
N ALA A 23 -4.52 -16.25 1.79
CA ALA A 23 -3.40 -15.44 2.24
C ALA A 23 -3.31 -14.25 1.29
N GLN A 24 -3.97 -13.14 1.63
CA GLN A 24 -3.89 -11.92 0.85
C GLN A 24 -2.46 -11.41 1.00
N ILE A 25 -1.69 -11.53 -0.08
CA ILE A 25 -0.37 -10.92 -0.17
C ILE A 25 -0.56 -9.43 0.13
N PRO A 26 0.12 -8.87 1.14
CA PRO A 26 0.00 -7.46 1.46
C PRO A 26 0.38 -6.63 0.22
N HIS A 27 -0.61 -5.99 -0.38
CA HIS A 27 -0.40 -5.15 -1.55
C HIS A 27 -0.07 -3.74 -1.06
N THR A 28 1.15 -3.59 -0.54
CA THR A 28 1.65 -2.34 0.05
C THR A 28 2.95 -1.92 -0.64
N LEU A 29 3.23 -0.61 -0.63
CA LEU A 29 4.43 -0.02 -1.23
C LEU A 29 5.24 0.70 -0.16
N SER A 30 6.45 0.24 0.13
CA SER A 30 7.34 0.96 1.05
C SER A 30 7.80 2.29 0.46
N TYR A 31 7.73 3.35 1.26
CA TYR A 31 8.18 4.69 0.91
C TYR A 31 8.95 5.32 2.06
N GLN A 32 10.02 6.03 1.74
CA GLN A 32 10.89 6.69 2.70
C GLN A 32 11.41 8.00 2.12
N GLY A 33 11.56 9.00 2.97
CA GLY A 33 11.94 10.34 2.53
C GLY A 33 12.48 11.19 3.68
N VAL A 34 13.07 12.32 3.31
CA VAL A 34 13.55 13.33 4.25
C VAL A 34 12.67 14.56 4.12
N LEU A 35 11.99 14.92 5.20
CA LEU A 35 11.18 16.11 5.32
C LEU A 35 12.07 17.31 5.69
N THR A 36 12.16 18.28 4.78
CA THR A 36 12.90 19.52 4.97
C THR A 36 11.98 20.74 4.99
N ASP A 37 12.47 21.85 5.53
CA ASP A 37 11.86 23.17 5.38
C ASP A 37 12.25 23.84 4.04
N ASN A 38 11.73 25.04 3.80
CA ASN A 38 12.03 25.84 2.60
C ASN A 38 13.51 26.27 2.49
N ALA A 39 14.29 26.17 3.57
CA ALA A 39 15.72 26.43 3.59
C ALA A 39 16.54 25.13 3.40
N GLY A 40 15.88 23.99 3.15
CA GLY A 40 16.52 22.68 2.98
C GLY A 40 16.98 22.04 4.29
N LYS A 41 16.63 22.62 5.45
CA LYS A 41 16.98 22.03 6.76
C LYS A 41 15.97 20.94 7.13
N PRO A 42 16.42 19.80 7.69
CA PRO A 42 15.51 18.79 8.23
C PRO A 42 14.52 19.41 9.22
N ARG A 43 13.24 19.07 9.08
CA ARG A 43 12.23 19.51 10.05
C ARG A 43 12.47 18.85 11.41
N PRO A 44 12.08 19.50 12.52
CA PRO A 44 12.27 18.97 13.87
C PRO A 44 11.60 17.61 14.07
N ASP A 45 12.14 16.83 14.99
CA ASP A 45 11.55 15.55 15.39
C ASP A 45 10.11 15.75 15.91
N GLY A 46 9.19 14.89 15.48
CA GLY A 46 7.79 15.02 15.85
C GLY A 46 6.87 14.12 15.04
N SER A 47 5.59 14.11 15.41
CA SER A 47 4.54 13.47 14.62
C SER A 47 3.97 14.49 13.64
N TYR A 48 3.91 14.13 12.37
CA TYR A 48 3.34 14.97 11.31
C TYR A 48 2.27 14.18 10.58
N SER A 49 1.16 14.85 10.22
CA SER A 49 0.12 14.23 9.39
C SER A 49 0.54 14.27 7.93
N PHE A 50 0.66 13.12 7.29
CA PHE A 50 0.96 13.00 5.87
C PHE A 50 -0.28 12.54 5.12
N THR A 51 -0.60 13.21 4.01
CA THR A 51 -1.54 12.70 3.02
C THR A 51 -0.77 12.34 1.75
N PHE A 52 -0.85 11.06 1.39
CA PHE A 52 -0.28 10.50 0.18
C PHE A 52 -1.38 10.36 -0.87
N ARG A 53 -1.07 10.67 -2.12
CA ARG A 53 -2.00 10.56 -3.25
C ARG A 53 -1.33 9.95 -4.46
N PHE A 54 -2.08 9.15 -5.21
CA PHE A 54 -1.65 8.71 -6.53
C PHE A 54 -2.43 9.42 -7.62
N TYR A 55 -1.70 9.78 -8.67
CA TYR A 55 -2.21 10.43 -9.87
C TYR A 55 -1.77 9.68 -11.12
N THR A 56 -2.52 9.85 -12.21
CA THR A 56 -2.22 9.32 -13.54
C THR A 56 -1.60 10.37 -14.48
N SER A 57 -1.29 11.56 -13.96
CA SER A 57 -0.64 12.66 -14.68
C SER A 57 0.46 13.30 -13.83
N PRO A 58 1.58 13.72 -14.44
CA PRO A 58 2.68 14.40 -13.74
C PRO A 58 2.30 15.76 -13.14
N THR A 59 1.23 16.39 -13.64
CA THR A 59 0.73 17.68 -13.15
C THR A 59 -0.38 17.55 -12.11
N GLY A 60 -0.64 16.33 -11.62
CA GLY A 60 -1.75 16.04 -10.71
C GLY A 60 -3.10 15.92 -11.43
N GLY A 61 -4.19 16.22 -10.72
CA GLY A 61 -5.56 16.08 -11.22
C GLY A 61 -6.47 15.43 -10.17
N THR A 62 -7.41 14.60 -10.61
CA THR A 62 -8.19 13.77 -9.68
C THR A 62 -7.32 12.62 -9.16
N ALA A 63 -7.10 12.56 -7.85
CA ALA A 63 -6.39 11.47 -7.23
C ALA A 63 -7.16 10.15 -7.40
N ILE A 64 -6.49 9.10 -7.86
CA ILE A 64 -7.08 7.75 -8.00
C ILE A 64 -7.07 6.99 -6.67
N TRP A 65 -6.23 7.43 -5.73
CA TRP A 65 -6.09 6.88 -4.40
C TRP A 65 -5.53 7.96 -3.46
N SER A 66 -5.95 7.91 -2.20
CA SER A 66 -5.48 8.82 -1.16
C SER A 66 -5.44 8.10 0.18
N GLU A 67 -4.40 8.37 0.96
CA GLU A 67 -4.23 7.82 2.31
C GLU A 67 -3.63 8.85 3.24
N THR A 68 -4.26 9.06 4.40
CA THR A 68 -3.78 10.00 5.43
C THR A 68 -3.35 9.25 6.68
N LYS A 69 -2.13 9.52 7.15
CA LYS A 69 -1.54 8.88 8.33
C LYS A 69 -0.59 9.83 9.06
N ASP A 70 -0.52 9.68 10.37
CA ASP A 70 0.45 10.41 11.18
C ASP A 70 1.74 9.60 11.28
N LEU A 71 2.87 10.21 10.89
CA LEU A 71 4.18 9.58 10.87
C LEU A 71 5.13 10.31 11.80
N LEU A 72 5.94 9.53 12.51
CA LEU A 72 7.05 10.07 13.29
C LEU A 72 8.21 10.40 12.36
N VAL A 73 8.63 11.65 12.39
CA VAL A 73 9.83 12.14 11.70
C VAL A 73 10.95 12.25 12.72
N LYS A 74 12.13 11.73 12.39
CA LYS A 74 13.35 11.87 13.20
C LYS A 74 14.52 12.32 12.35
N SER A 75 15.16 13.43 12.71
CA SER A 75 16.21 14.08 11.92
C SER A 75 15.77 14.32 10.46
N GLY A 76 14.50 14.69 10.28
CA GLY A 76 13.84 14.79 8.96
C GLY A 76 13.48 13.46 8.30
N LEU A 77 14.04 12.32 8.70
CA LEU A 77 13.76 11.03 8.06
C LEU A 77 12.41 10.45 8.52
N PHE A 78 11.66 9.89 7.57
CA PHE A 78 10.49 9.06 7.84
C PHE A 78 10.43 7.86 6.88
N SER A 79 9.70 6.82 7.29
CA SER A 79 9.41 5.64 6.49
C SER A 79 7.96 5.20 6.71
N THR A 80 7.30 4.71 5.68
CA THR A 80 5.93 4.19 5.75
C THR A 80 5.68 3.11 4.70
N ALA A 81 4.71 2.25 4.94
CA ALA A 81 4.13 1.40 3.90
C ALA A 81 2.86 2.08 3.39
N LEU A 82 2.76 2.37 2.10
CA LEU A 82 1.55 2.89 1.46
C LEU A 82 0.59 1.74 1.19
N GLY A 83 -0.71 1.98 1.39
CA GLY A 83 -1.73 0.96 1.19
C GLY A 83 -1.98 0.06 2.40
N ASP A 84 -1.37 0.36 3.55
CA ASP A 84 -1.52 -0.42 4.79
C ASP A 84 -2.74 0.02 5.63
N LYS A 85 -3.15 1.30 5.53
CA LYS A 85 -4.31 1.87 6.21
C LYS A 85 -5.50 2.04 5.27
N THR A 86 -5.24 2.43 4.03
CA THR A 86 -6.22 2.53 2.95
C THR A 86 -5.75 1.68 1.79
N LEU A 87 -6.30 0.46 1.71
CA LEU A 87 -5.96 -0.50 0.66
C LEU A 87 -6.06 0.12 -0.73
N PHE A 88 -5.09 -0.19 -1.60
CA PHE A 88 -5.09 0.24 -3.00
C PHE A 88 -6.34 -0.17 -3.78
N GLY A 89 -6.91 -1.34 -3.45
CA GLY A 89 -8.12 -1.85 -4.07
C GLY A 89 -7.95 -2.06 -5.59
N ALA A 90 -9.07 -1.97 -6.32
CA ALA A 90 -9.07 -2.14 -7.78
C ALA A 90 -8.56 -0.90 -8.55
N SER A 91 -8.43 0.26 -7.88
CA SER A 91 -8.09 1.54 -8.49
C SER A 91 -6.59 1.69 -8.79
N VAL A 92 -5.73 0.96 -8.08
CA VAL A 92 -4.27 1.04 -8.20
C VAL A 92 -3.73 -0.36 -8.47
N LYS A 93 -3.29 -0.59 -9.71
CA LYS A 93 -2.83 -1.91 -10.20
C LYS A 93 -1.34 -1.97 -10.53
N PHE A 94 -0.67 -0.81 -10.56
CA PHE A 94 0.73 -0.65 -10.95
C PHE A 94 1.03 -1.17 -12.38
N ASP A 95 0.05 -1.07 -13.27
CA ASP A 95 0.10 -1.49 -14.68
C ASP A 95 0.38 -0.31 -15.65
N THR A 96 0.42 0.91 -15.13
CA THR A 96 0.72 2.15 -15.85
C THR A 96 1.58 3.06 -14.97
N GLN A 97 2.07 4.16 -15.56
CA GLN A 97 2.82 5.17 -14.82
C GLN A 97 1.90 5.87 -13.82
N TYR A 98 2.33 5.91 -12.55
CA TYR A 98 1.70 6.72 -11.51
C TYR A 98 2.67 7.76 -10.96
N TRP A 99 2.10 8.82 -10.41
CA TRP A 99 2.82 9.89 -9.71
C TRP A 99 2.33 9.99 -8.28
N LEU A 100 3.28 10.03 -7.35
CA LEU A 100 3.05 10.19 -5.92
C LEU A 100 3.06 11.67 -5.54
N GLY A 101 1.94 12.12 -4.99
CA GLY A 101 1.81 13.39 -4.28
C GLY A 101 1.92 13.19 -2.78
N ILE A 102 2.53 14.16 -2.10
CA ILE A 102 2.74 14.15 -0.66
C ILE A 102 2.37 15.52 -0.13
N GLN A 103 1.47 15.55 0.84
CA GLN A 103 1.08 16.74 1.56
C GLN A 103 1.35 16.54 3.05
N VAL A 104 1.87 17.57 3.73
CA VAL A 104 2.20 17.52 5.16
C VAL A 104 1.34 18.52 5.92
N GLY A 105 0.51 18.04 6.84
CA GLY A 105 -0.44 18.85 7.60
C GLY A 105 -1.38 19.64 6.69
N SER A 106 -1.43 20.95 6.88
CA SER A 106 -2.21 21.88 6.07
C SER A 106 -1.39 22.58 4.98
N ASP A 107 -0.11 22.22 4.83
CA ASP A 107 0.75 22.82 3.80
C ASP A 107 0.25 22.45 2.40
N ALA A 108 0.70 23.20 1.39
CA ALA A 108 0.44 22.85 -0.01
C ALA A 108 1.07 21.48 -0.34
N GLU A 109 0.45 20.73 -1.24
CA GLU A 109 1.02 19.47 -1.74
C GLU A 109 2.39 19.75 -2.40
N LEU A 110 3.37 18.90 -2.07
CA LEU A 110 4.73 19.06 -2.56
C LEU A 110 4.79 18.86 -4.08
N ALA A 111 5.50 19.77 -4.75
CA ALA A 111 5.74 19.74 -6.18
C ALA A 111 7.25 19.77 -6.45
N PRO A 112 7.75 19.09 -7.51
CA PRO A 112 7.00 18.27 -8.45
C PRO A 112 6.54 16.93 -7.85
N LEU A 113 5.50 16.31 -8.45
CA LEU A 113 5.07 14.96 -8.08
C LEU A 113 6.16 13.94 -8.41
N ILE A 114 6.25 12.89 -7.61
CA ILE A 114 7.30 11.89 -7.71
C ILE A 114 6.83 10.77 -8.63
N ALA A 115 7.51 10.56 -9.76
CA ALA A 115 7.21 9.43 -10.64
C ALA A 115 7.58 8.11 -9.95
N LEU A 116 6.61 7.19 -9.83
CA LEU A 116 6.89 5.85 -9.32
C LEU A 116 7.65 5.05 -10.38
N THR A 117 8.74 4.42 -9.97
CA THR A 117 9.58 3.62 -10.86
C THR A 117 9.75 2.22 -10.31
N SER A 118 9.92 1.25 -11.21
CA SER A 118 10.25 -0.12 -10.85
C SER A 118 11.68 -0.22 -10.33
N VAL A 119 11.91 -1.20 -9.46
CA VAL A 119 13.24 -1.58 -8.97
C VAL A 119 13.80 -2.74 -9.79
N GLY A 120 15.13 -2.91 -9.84
CA GLY A 120 15.77 -3.93 -10.69
C GLY A 120 15.18 -5.34 -10.57
N TYR A 121 14.88 -5.78 -9.34
CA TYR A 121 14.29 -7.09 -9.09
C TYR A 121 12.80 -7.18 -9.46
N SER A 122 12.05 -6.07 -9.52
CA SER A 122 10.62 -6.10 -9.88
C SER A 122 10.38 -6.26 -11.39
N PHE A 123 11.38 -6.00 -12.23
CA PHE A 123 11.24 -6.31 -13.67
C PHE A 123 11.14 -7.82 -13.93
N SER A 124 11.78 -8.64 -13.09
CA SER A 124 11.78 -10.10 -13.24
C SER A 124 10.48 -10.76 -12.78
N SER A 125 9.71 -10.13 -11.89
CA SER A 125 8.45 -10.71 -11.37
C SER A 125 7.34 -10.75 -12.42
N LEU A 126 7.33 -9.83 -13.39
CA LEU A 126 6.33 -9.82 -14.47
C LEU A 126 6.40 -11.10 -15.33
N ARG A 127 7.58 -11.73 -15.42
CA ARG A 127 7.78 -13.02 -16.10
C ARG A 127 7.27 -14.21 -15.29
N ALA A 128 7.23 -14.10 -13.96
CA ALA A 128 6.72 -15.15 -13.08
C ALA A 128 5.19 -15.26 -13.17
N ASP A 129 4.48 -14.14 -13.30
CA ASP A 129 3.01 -14.13 -13.41
C ASP A 129 2.48 -14.72 -14.73
N THR A 130 3.29 -14.76 -15.78
CA THR A 130 2.90 -15.30 -17.11
C THR A 130 3.32 -16.76 -17.31
N ALA A 131 3.84 -17.44 -16.29
CA ALA A 131 4.21 -18.86 -16.41
C ALA A 131 2.95 -19.75 -16.45
N SER A 132 2.40 -19.95 -17.65
CA SER A 132 1.44 -21.02 -17.93
C SER A 132 2.16 -22.36 -18.01
N VAL A 133 1.74 -23.32 -17.19
CA VAL A 133 2.15 -24.73 -17.25
C VAL A 133 1.57 -25.43 -18.47
#